data_AF-A0A6G9GZ45-F1
#
_entry.id   AF-A0A6G9GZ45-F1
#
_cell.length_a   1.000
_cell.length_b   1.000
_cell.length_c   1.000
_cell.angle_alpha   90.00
_cell.angle_beta   90.00
_cell.angle_gamma   90.00
#
_symmetry.space_group_name_H-M   'P 1'
#
loop_
_entity.id
_entity.type
_entity.pdbx_description
1 polymer ?
#
loop_
_entity_poly.entity_id
_entity_poly.type
_entity_poly.pdbx_seq_one_letter_code
_entity_poly.pdbx_strand_id
1 'polypeptide(L)' 'MFVDERDGDDVKLLGVFSTRERAEAGRERARVLPGFRDEPECFVVDGYELDVGTWGEGFVRVPPGE' A
#
# COMPACT_ATOMS: atom_id res chain seq x y z
N MET A 1 -5.49 -2.71 6.95
CA MET A 1 -6.37 -2.71 5.77
C MET A 1 -6.00 -3.92 4.94
N PHE A 2 -6.95 -4.80 4.63
CA PHE A 2 -6.72 -5.85 3.65
C PHE A 2 -7.09 -5.27 2.29
N VAL A 3 -6.10 -5.05 1.44
CA VAL A 3 -6.37 -4.71 0.04
C VAL A 3 -6.66 -6.03 -0.66
N ASP A 4 -7.88 -6.17 -1.14
CA ASP A 4 -8.25 -7.31 -1.96
C ASP A 4 -7.96 -6.99 -3.43
N GLU A 5 -6.75 -7.30 -3.87
CA GLU A 5 -6.32 -7.12 -5.27
C GLU A 5 -7.16 -7.95 -6.26
N ARG A 6 -8.02 -8.88 -5.77
CA ARG A 6 -8.88 -9.72 -6.62
C ARG A 6 -10.07 -8.97 -7.21
N ASP A 7 -10.47 -7.84 -6.62
CA ASP A 7 -11.56 -7.00 -7.13
C ASP A 7 -11.11 -5.99 -8.20
N GLY A 8 -9.83 -6.04 -8.62
CA GLY A 8 -9.28 -5.22 -9.70
C GLY A 8 -8.66 -3.90 -9.25
N ASP A 9 -8.63 -3.64 -7.95
CA ASP A 9 -7.92 -2.50 -7.37
C ASP A 9 -6.41 -2.80 -7.30
N ASP A 10 -5.64 -2.24 -8.23
CA ASP A 10 -4.19 -2.32 -8.23
C ASP A 10 -3.60 -1.27 -7.27
N VAL A 11 -3.44 -1.65 -6.01
CA VAL A 11 -2.85 -0.77 -5.00
C VAL A 11 -1.33 -0.83 -5.06
N LYS A 12 -0.70 0.34 -5.22
CA LYS A 12 0.76 0.47 -5.18
C LYS A 12 1.22 1.11 -3.87
N LEU A 13 2.31 0.60 -3.31
CA LEU A 13 2.97 1.23 -2.17
C LEU A 13 3.69 2.51 -2.62
N LEU A 14 3.20 3.64 -2.12
CA LEU A 14 3.85 4.94 -2.34
C LEU A 14 5.09 5.14 -1.44
N GLY A 15 5.02 4.66 -0.20
CA GLY A 15 6.13 4.78 0.75
C GLY A 15 5.76 4.38 2.17
N VAL A 16 6.80 4.18 2.98
CA VAL A 16 6.71 3.84 4.40
C VAL A 16 7.30 4.99 5.20
N PHE A 17 6.62 5.40 6.26
CA PHE A 17 7.05 6.51 7.11
C PHE A 17 7.06 6.11 8.57
N SER A 18 8.01 6.67 9.33
CA SER A 18 8.18 6.37 10.75
C SER A 18 7.08 6.93 11.66
N THR A 19 6.27 7.87 11.17
CA THR A 19 5.12 8.42 11.91
C THR A 19 3.95 8.71 10.98
N ARG A 20 2.74 8.79 11.55
CA ARG A 20 1.50 9.13 10.84
C ARG A 20 1.60 10.50 10.17
N GLU A 21 2.14 11.51 10.86
CA GLU A 21 2.25 12.89 10.35
C GLU A 21 3.13 12.95 9.11
N ARG A 22 4.23 12.19 9.10
CA ARG A 22 5.12 12.09 7.93
C ARG A 22 4.44 11.39 6.76
N ALA A 23 3.61 10.38 7.03
CA ALA A 23 2.82 9.71 6.01
C ALA A 23 1.75 10.62 5.40
N GLU A 24 1.00 11.35 6.22
CA GLU A 24 0.01 12.34 5.74
C GLU A 24 0.69 13.44 4.92
N ALA A 25 1.84 13.96 5.38
CA ALA A 25 2.61 14.92 4.59
C ALA A 25 3.11 14.33 3.26
N GLY A 26 3.46 13.04 3.22
CA GLY A 26 3.80 12.31 2.01
C GLY A 26 2.62 12.20 1.04
N ARG A 27 1.46 11.82 1.56
CA ARG A 27 0.20 11.76 0.81
C ARG A 27 -0.14 13.12 0.19
N GLU A 28 -0.12 14.21 0.95
CA GLU A 28 -0.44 15.55 0.43
C GLU A 28 0.53 16.00 -0.69
N ARG A 29 1.82 15.65 -0.59
CA ARG A 29 2.77 15.90 -1.69
C ARG A 29 2.47 15.07 -2.93
N ALA A 30 2.04 13.82 -2.78
CA ALA A 30 1.74 12.95 -3.90
C ALA A 30 0.45 13.32 -4.62
N ARG A 31 -0.58 13.77 -3.88
CA ARG A 31 -1.89 14.17 -4.42
C ARG A 31 -1.83 15.28 -5.46
N VAL A 32 -0.74 16.05 -5.54
CA VAL A 32 -0.59 17.13 -6.52
C VAL A 32 0.28 16.74 -7.73
N LEU A 33 0.85 15.54 -7.76
CA LEU A 33 1.69 15.09 -8.86
C LEU A 33 0.85 14.80 -10.12
N PRO A 34 1.44 14.94 -11.33
CA PRO A 34 0.77 14.56 -12.57
C PRO A 34 0.28 13.10 -12.53
N GLY A 35 -0.92 12.84 -13.05
CA GLY A 35 -1.60 11.55 -12.97
C GLY A 35 -2.29 11.31 -11.62
N PHE A 36 -1.60 11.54 -10.51
CA PHE A 36 -2.18 11.38 -9.16
C PHE A 36 -3.22 12.44 -8.80
N ARG A 37 -3.04 13.67 -9.27
CA ARG A 37 -3.98 14.76 -9.02
C ARG A 37 -5.36 14.57 -9.63
N ASP A 38 -5.48 13.64 -10.59
CA ASP A 38 -6.73 13.36 -11.28
C ASP A 38 -7.61 12.40 -10.44
N GLU A 39 -7.03 11.74 -9.41
CA GLU A 39 -7.69 10.82 -8.47
C GLU A 39 -7.27 11.10 -7.00
N PRO A 40 -7.56 12.29 -6.45
CA PRO A 40 -7.00 12.73 -5.17
C PRO A 40 -7.56 12.01 -3.92
N GLU A 41 -8.66 11.27 -4.07
CA GLU A 41 -9.27 10.44 -3.03
C GLU A 41 -8.66 9.03 -2.94
N CYS A 42 -7.92 8.60 -3.97
CA CYS A 42 -7.35 7.25 -4.08
C CYS A 42 -6.05 7.04 -3.28
N PHE A 43 -5.93 7.71 -2.13
CA PHE A 43 -4.79 7.60 -1.22
C PHE A 43 -5.21 7.16 0.17
N VAL A 44 -4.54 6.13 0.67
CA VAL A 44 -4.73 5.60 2.02
C VAL A 44 -3.44 5.72 2.82
N VAL A 45 -3.57 6.10 4.10
CA VAL A 45 -2.51 5.93 5.10
C VAL A 45 -2.98 4.91 6.12
N ASP A 46 -2.22 3.84 6.29
CA ASP A 46 -2.46 2.80 7.29
C ASP A 46 -1.20 2.56 8.14
N GLY A 47 -1.40 2.15 9.39
CA GLY A 47 -0.31 1.86 10.33
C GLY A 47 0.00 0.38 10.37
N TYR A 48 1.27 0.03 10.57
CA TYR A 48 1.69 -1.34 10.83
C TYR A 48 2.88 -1.37 11.79
N GLU A 49 3.02 -2.48 12.51
CA GLU A 49 4.12 -2.66 13.46
C GLU A 49 5.44 -2.89 12.74
N LEU A 50 6.47 -2.14 13.14
CA LEU A 50 7.82 -2.34 12.65
C LEU A 50 8.46 -3.53 13.34
N ASP A 51 9.43 -4.15 12.67
CA ASP A 51 10.19 -5.30 13.17
C ASP A 51 9.35 -6.55 13.48
N VAL A 52 8.11 -6.61 12.95
CA VAL A 52 7.23 -7.77 13.02
C VAL A 52 7.16 -8.44 11.65
N GLY A 53 7.69 -9.67 11.57
CA GLY A 53 7.56 -10.51 10.38
C GLY A 53 6.13 -11.05 10.25
N THR A 54 5.44 -10.74 9.16
CA THR A 54 4.05 -11.18 8.93
C THR A 54 3.94 -12.56 8.28
N TRP A 55 5.05 -13.12 7.79
CA TRP A 55 5.09 -14.42 7.14
C TRP A 55 5.65 -15.48 8.10
N GLY A 56 4.76 -16.09 8.89
CA GLY A 56 5.14 -17.17 9.81
C GLY A 56 5.38 -18.52 9.13
N GLU A 57 4.72 -18.77 8.00
CA GLU A 57 4.63 -20.11 7.39
C GLU A 57 5.36 -20.22 6.03
N GLY A 58 5.94 -19.12 5.52
CA GLY A 58 6.57 -19.07 4.19
C GLY A 58 5.56 -18.83 3.05
N PHE A 59 5.89 -19.24 1.82
CA PHE A 59 4.98 -19.18 0.67
C PHE A 59 4.72 -20.55 0.06
N VAL A 60 3.53 -20.67 -0.54
CA VAL A 60 3.18 -21.78 -1.42
C VAL A 60 3.36 -21.34 -2.87
N ARG A 61 3.92 -22.21 -3.70
CA ARG A 61 3.96 -22.02 -5.16
C ARG A 61 2.78 -22.76 -5.78
N VAL A 62 2.02 -22.08 -6.62
CA VAL A 62 1.07 -22.74 -7.53
C VAL A 62 1.83 -23.15 -8.79
N PRO A 63 1.90 -24.45 -9.15
CA PRO A 63 2.48 -24.87 -10.42
C PRO A 63 1.69 -24.27 -11.60
N PRO A 64 2.34 -23.87 -12.70
CA PRO A 64 1.60 -23.46 -13.90
C PRO A 64 0.81 -24.66 -14.45
N GLY A 65 -0.52 -24.53 -14.56
CA GLY A 65 -1.38 -25.48 -15.29
C GLY A 65 -2.38 -26.32 -14.47
N GLU A 66 -2.64 -26.00 -13.20
CA GLU A 66 -3.80 -26.49 -12.44
C GLU A 66 -4.88 -25.41 -12.28
#